data_AF-A0A938HDP1-F1
#
_entry.id   AF-A0A938HDP1-F1
#
_cell.length_a   1.000
_cell.length_b   1.000
_cell.length_c   1.000
_cell.angle_alpha   90.00
_cell.angle_beta   90.00
_cell.angle_gamma   90.00
#
_symmetry.space_group_name_H-M   'P 1'
#
loop_
_entity.id
_entity.type
_entity.pdbx_description
1 polymer ?
#
loop_
_entity_poly.entity_id
_entity_poly.type
_entity_poly.pdbx_seq_one_letter_code
_entity_poly.pdbx_strand_id
1 'polypeptide(L)'
;MRILLSLIIVVTLASCKKEGTRWQSDWILPVVNDTLSLKHLYNDSTLSLNAGQIDVDLTRNILNIGLSDIIQIPDTSIVQTYQSNFTVNNVSPGFMFVNSVKTHDLELADIQLKKVRVQSGQIQLKVYNPLNTAVLYQIELPGVSSNGQVFVQNYTVAAGTVQNPTISVETIDLSGYDIDLSGTQGLEFNKLQSKLTLKTDPNGATVSIYNNQVFKFEAAFKNLRFDYAKGYFGSTILAGTEQFTLPYLDLITNGNIMLPDLQMDLTIENGFKMALRAQIEQLSATNSQGQTIGLSAPSIGPSMFIAPATGSWNSLQPSTLNLHFDQNNSNIKNYLENLGAQQQISYQIQPNPWGNTSAGHDEAFAHSRLKLKVAAQMPLSFSADGLTLQDTFSIDLAQDLNKSHISAATLILDATNAFPLACDLVFYFMKDGQIWHTVMADAQLASALLGQVDPLDGILKKKSKINIALSSEVVADLQDLNQVLVSATFATTDPNTGLPSAQSVQANAFLALQMKLQLQTQIKP
;
A
#
# COMPACT_ATOMS: atom_id res chain seq x y z
N MET A 1 -71.61 61.62 -29.27
CA MET A 1 -71.81 60.15 -29.40
C MET A 1 -70.78 59.47 -30.32
N ARG A 2 -70.42 60.04 -31.48
CA ARG A 2 -69.43 59.42 -32.40
C ARG A 2 -67.99 59.31 -31.83
N ILE A 3 -67.50 60.32 -31.10
CA ILE A 3 -66.15 60.34 -30.50
C ILE A 3 -65.99 59.34 -29.35
N LEU A 4 -67.06 59.12 -28.56
CA LEU A 4 -67.05 58.17 -27.45
C LEU A 4 -66.95 56.72 -27.95
N LEU A 5 -67.60 56.41 -29.07
CA LEU A 5 -67.50 55.10 -29.72
C LEU A 5 -66.08 54.85 -30.27
N SER A 6 -65.42 55.88 -30.81
CA SER A 6 -64.04 55.78 -31.30
C SER A 6 -63.05 55.51 -30.17
N LEU A 7 -63.23 56.17 -29.02
CA LEU A 7 -62.37 56.01 -27.85
C LEU A 7 -62.51 54.60 -27.23
N ILE A 8 -63.74 54.07 -27.17
CA ILE A 8 -64.00 52.71 -26.69
C ILE A 8 -63.34 51.67 -27.60
N ILE A 9 -63.36 51.86 -28.93
CA ILE A 9 -62.70 50.96 -29.88
C ILE A 9 -61.16 51.02 -29.75
N VAL A 10 -60.58 52.20 -29.49
CA VAL A 10 -59.13 52.32 -29.28
C VAL A 10 -58.69 51.69 -27.95
N VAL A 11 -59.50 51.79 -26.89
CA VAL A 11 -59.22 51.17 -25.58
C VAL A 11 -59.37 49.64 -25.64
N THR A 12 -60.35 49.11 -26.38
CA THR A 12 -60.49 47.64 -26.55
C THR A 12 -59.39 47.05 -27.44
N LEU A 13 -58.90 47.80 -28.43
CA LEU A 13 -57.73 47.39 -29.23
C LEU A 13 -56.40 47.48 -28.45
N ALA A 14 -56.27 48.42 -27.50
CA ALA A 14 -55.09 48.54 -26.64
C ALA A 14 -55.08 47.55 -25.47
N SER A 15 -56.24 47.08 -25.02
CA SER A 15 -56.38 46.12 -23.91
C SER A 15 -56.16 44.67 -24.33
N CYS A 16 -56.12 44.36 -25.62
CA CYS A 16 -55.78 43.04 -26.15
C CYS A 16 -54.28 42.95 -26.44
N LYS A 17 -53.43 43.09 -25.41
CA LYS A 17 -52.02 42.68 -25.53
C LYS A 17 -51.99 41.16 -25.60
N LYS A 18 -51.71 40.63 -26.79
CA LYS A 18 -51.42 39.21 -26.99
C LYS A 18 -50.18 38.89 -26.16
N GLU A 19 -50.33 38.09 -25.10
CA GLU A 19 -49.16 37.59 -24.36
C GLU A 19 -48.26 36.85 -25.34
N GLY A 20 -46.94 37.01 -25.19
CA GLY A 20 -45.98 36.31 -26.04
C GLY A 20 -46.23 34.80 -25.99
N THR A 21 -46.23 34.14 -27.15
CA THR A 21 -46.48 32.70 -27.25
C THR A 21 -45.51 31.94 -26.35
N ARG A 22 -46.01 31.28 -25.30
CA ARG A 22 -45.22 30.39 -24.44
C ARG A 22 -45.43 28.95 -24.90
N TRP A 23 -44.33 28.24 -25.13
CA TRP A 23 -44.38 26.81 -25.44
C TRP A 23 -43.96 26.02 -24.20
N GLN A 24 -44.78 25.07 -23.80
CA GLN A 24 -44.45 24.07 -22.79
C GLN A 24 -44.15 22.76 -23.48
N SER A 25 -43.03 22.12 -23.13
CA SER A 25 -42.68 20.80 -23.66
C SER A 25 -42.19 19.87 -22.55
N ASP A 26 -42.68 18.64 -22.60
CA ASP A 26 -42.36 17.57 -21.65
C ASP A 26 -41.32 16.61 -22.26
N TRP A 27 -40.27 16.34 -21.51
CA TRP A 27 -39.16 15.47 -21.91
C TRP A 27 -38.96 14.37 -20.88
N ILE A 28 -38.61 13.17 -21.33
CA ILE A 28 -38.12 12.08 -20.47
C ILE A 28 -36.81 11.60 -21.06
N LEU A 29 -35.72 11.75 -20.30
CA LEU A 29 -34.36 11.44 -20.72
C LEU A 29 -33.79 10.34 -19.82
N PRO A 30 -33.22 9.25 -20.35
CA PRO A 30 -32.45 8.32 -19.54
C PRO A 30 -31.15 9.01 -19.10
N VAL A 31 -30.82 8.94 -17.81
CA VAL A 31 -29.61 9.57 -17.25
C VAL A 31 -28.63 8.53 -16.74
N VAL A 32 -29.12 7.53 -16.00
CA VAL A 32 -28.30 6.46 -15.43
C VAL A 32 -28.94 5.11 -15.73
N ASN A 33 -28.10 4.14 -16.10
CA ASN A 33 -28.49 2.74 -16.16
C ASN A 33 -27.30 1.93 -15.68
N ASP A 34 -27.39 1.39 -14.46
CA ASP A 34 -26.30 0.69 -13.82
C ASP A 34 -26.80 -0.49 -12.96
N THR A 35 -25.91 -1.39 -12.60
CA THR A 35 -26.20 -2.52 -11.72
C THR A 35 -25.06 -2.75 -10.74
N LEU A 36 -25.33 -2.52 -9.47
CA LEU A 36 -24.44 -2.90 -8.38
C LEU A 36 -24.58 -4.39 -8.09
N SER A 37 -23.48 -5.14 -8.10
CA SER A 37 -23.49 -6.56 -7.71
C SER A 37 -22.20 -6.93 -6.99
N LEU A 38 -22.26 -7.94 -6.12
CA LEU A 38 -21.10 -8.45 -5.40
C LEU A 38 -20.33 -9.52 -6.19
N LYS A 39 -20.74 -9.81 -7.43
CA LYS A 39 -20.23 -10.95 -8.20
C LYS A 39 -18.72 -10.90 -8.45
N HIS A 40 -18.18 -9.71 -8.66
CA HIS A 40 -16.75 -9.51 -8.90
C HIS A 40 -15.89 -9.75 -7.66
N LEU A 41 -16.49 -9.76 -6.47
CA LEU A 41 -15.79 -9.96 -5.20
C LEU A 41 -15.68 -11.45 -4.79
N TYR A 42 -16.42 -12.36 -5.45
CA TYR A 42 -16.42 -13.80 -5.14
C TYR A 42 -15.11 -14.54 -5.47
N ASN A 43 -14.15 -13.88 -6.11
CA ASN A 43 -12.86 -14.47 -6.50
C ASN A 43 -11.65 -13.60 -6.14
N ASP A 44 -11.84 -12.51 -5.39
CA ASP A 44 -10.77 -11.56 -5.01
C ASP A 44 -10.36 -11.72 -3.53
N SER A 45 -10.37 -12.97 -3.03
CA SER A 45 -10.04 -13.31 -1.63
C SER A 45 -10.76 -12.41 -0.62
N THR A 46 -12.05 -12.16 -0.86
CA THR A 46 -12.89 -11.26 -0.06
C THR A 46 -14.25 -11.87 0.23
N LEU A 47 -14.93 -12.44 -0.78
CA LEU A 47 -16.20 -13.13 -0.61
C LEU A 47 -16.08 -14.55 -1.17
N SER A 48 -16.82 -15.48 -0.58
CA SER A 48 -17.02 -16.83 -1.09
C SER A 48 -18.51 -17.16 -1.10
N LEU A 49 -18.88 -18.22 -1.83
CA LEU A 49 -20.26 -18.70 -1.90
C LEU A 49 -20.40 -19.96 -1.07
N ASN A 50 -21.36 -19.97 -0.14
CA ASN A 50 -21.64 -21.10 0.72
C ASN A 50 -23.14 -21.37 0.76
N ALA A 51 -23.56 -22.54 0.28
CA ALA A 51 -24.95 -23.00 0.29
C ALA A 51 -25.99 -21.97 -0.25
N GLY A 52 -25.62 -21.17 -1.25
CA GLY A 52 -26.49 -20.14 -1.84
C GLY A 52 -26.52 -18.80 -1.09
N GLN A 53 -25.70 -18.64 -0.06
CA GLN A 53 -25.41 -17.39 0.63
C GLN A 53 -24.00 -16.91 0.33
N ILE A 54 -23.72 -15.67 0.71
CA ILE A 54 -22.39 -15.06 0.62
C ILE A 54 -21.72 -15.19 1.98
N ASP A 55 -20.49 -15.67 2.00
CA ASP A 55 -19.59 -15.59 3.15
C ASP A 55 -18.51 -14.53 2.86
N VAL A 56 -18.12 -13.79 3.88
CA VAL A 56 -16.88 -13.01 3.88
C VAL A 56 -15.74 -13.98 4.15
N ASP A 57 -14.76 -14.00 3.26
CA ASP A 57 -13.50 -14.74 3.38
C ASP A 57 -12.38 -13.80 2.96
N LEU A 58 -11.97 -12.95 3.90
CA LEU A 58 -11.00 -11.89 3.68
C LEU A 58 -9.62 -12.41 4.07
N THR A 59 -8.66 -12.39 3.15
CA THR A 59 -7.25 -12.62 3.47
C THR A 59 -6.38 -11.48 2.93
N ARG A 60 -5.56 -10.86 3.77
CA ARG A 60 -4.67 -9.75 3.41
C ARG A 60 -3.28 -9.87 4.06
N ASN A 61 -2.24 -9.50 3.32
CA ASN A 61 -0.89 -9.30 3.88
C ASN A 61 -0.76 -7.84 4.30
N ILE A 62 -0.55 -7.58 5.58
CA ILE A 62 -0.44 -6.22 6.14
C ILE A 62 1.02 -5.77 6.23
N LEU A 63 1.94 -6.71 6.49
CA LEU A 63 3.38 -6.44 6.59
C LEU A 63 4.16 -7.49 5.82
N ASN A 64 5.26 -7.07 5.16
CA ASN A 64 6.13 -7.97 4.40
C ASN A 64 7.58 -7.45 4.42
N ILE A 65 8.32 -7.78 5.47
CA ILE A 65 9.71 -7.36 5.69
C ILE A 65 10.66 -8.39 5.09
N GLY A 66 11.66 -7.94 4.33
CA GLY A 66 12.67 -8.76 3.68
C GLY A 66 14.08 -8.61 4.25
N LEU A 67 15.03 -9.33 3.64
CA LEU A 67 16.43 -9.34 4.06
C LEU A 67 17.08 -7.94 4.02
N SER A 68 16.78 -7.14 3.01
CA SER A 68 17.30 -5.76 2.86
C SER A 68 16.83 -4.80 3.95
N ASP A 69 15.73 -5.13 4.61
CA ASP A 69 15.16 -4.31 5.68
C ASP A 69 15.79 -4.64 7.04
N ILE A 70 16.33 -5.86 7.17
CA ILE A 70 17.03 -6.34 8.38
C ILE A 70 18.54 -6.06 8.30
N ILE A 71 19.15 -6.24 7.14
CA ILE A 71 20.57 -5.98 6.91
C ILE A 71 20.72 -4.79 5.97
N GLN A 72 21.25 -3.70 6.51
CA GLN A 72 21.82 -2.61 5.73
C GLN A 72 23.30 -2.51 6.07
N ILE A 73 24.16 -2.83 5.10
CA ILE A 73 25.59 -2.50 5.20
C ILE A 73 25.75 -1.09 4.64
N PRO A 74 26.22 -0.11 5.42
CA PRO A 74 26.43 1.24 4.90
C PRO A 74 27.47 1.22 3.78
N ASP A 75 27.45 2.23 2.92
CA ASP A 75 28.53 2.43 1.95
C ASP A 75 29.85 2.54 2.72
N THR A 76 30.72 1.54 2.56
CA THR A 76 32.00 1.44 3.26
C THR A 76 33.14 1.73 2.30
N SER A 77 34.21 2.33 2.82
CA SER A 77 35.44 2.52 2.07
C SER A 77 36.62 1.94 2.84
N ILE A 78 37.38 1.07 2.18
CA ILE A 78 38.65 0.57 2.72
C ILE A 78 39.80 1.34 2.08
N VAL A 79 40.81 1.68 2.90
CA VAL A 79 42.00 2.39 2.45
C VAL A 79 43.24 1.65 2.93
N GLN A 80 44.13 1.31 2.00
CA GLN A 80 45.43 0.73 2.30
C GLN A 80 46.52 1.61 1.71
N THR A 81 47.41 2.07 2.57
CA THR A 81 48.64 2.76 2.19
C THR A 81 49.84 1.85 2.38
N TYR A 82 50.82 2.00 1.50
CA TYR A 82 52.16 1.46 1.63
C TYR A 82 53.17 2.59 1.42
N GLN A 83 54.17 2.62 2.29
CA GLN A 83 55.29 3.53 2.24
C GLN A 83 56.53 2.74 2.67
N SER A 84 57.64 2.89 1.95
CA SER A 84 58.87 2.20 2.33
C SER A 84 59.50 2.86 3.56
N ASN A 85 59.94 2.04 4.53
CA ASN A 85 60.64 2.54 5.73
C ASN A 85 62.06 3.05 5.43
N PHE A 86 62.64 2.63 4.29
CA PHE A 86 63.98 3.01 3.85
C PHE A 86 64.00 3.21 2.34
N THR A 87 64.99 3.97 1.85
CA THR A 87 65.16 4.13 0.39
C THR A 87 65.75 2.86 -0.19
N VAL A 88 65.09 2.29 -1.20
CA VAL A 88 65.58 1.14 -1.98
C VAL A 88 66.10 1.68 -3.30
N ASN A 89 67.42 1.69 -3.48
CA ASN A 89 68.04 2.15 -4.71
C ASN A 89 68.17 1.01 -5.73
N ASN A 90 68.22 1.39 -7.00
CA ASN A 90 68.54 0.50 -8.12
C ASN A 90 67.61 -0.72 -8.23
N VAL A 91 66.30 -0.52 -8.00
CA VAL A 91 65.27 -1.55 -8.14
C VAL A 91 65.16 -1.98 -9.60
N SER A 92 65.39 -3.27 -9.85
CA SER A 92 65.32 -3.83 -11.20
C SER A 92 63.89 -3.81 -11.76
N PRO A 93 63.72 -3.82 -13.10
CA PRO A 93 62.42 -4.03 -13.74
C PRO A 93 61.72 -5.31 -13.23
N GLY A 94 60.40 -5.26 -13.04
CA GLY A 94 59.59 -6.39 -12.57
C GLY A 94 59.73 -6.74 -11.07
N PHE A 95 60.49 -5.97 -10.29
CA PHE A 95 60.72 -6.24 -8.88
C PHE A 95 59.45 -6.02 -8.05
N MET A 96 59.11 -7.01 -7.21
CA MET A 96 58.00 -6.91 -6.26
C MET A 96 58.48 -6.23 -4.98
N PHE A 97 57.89 -5.09 -4.65
CA PHE A 97 58.27 -4.32 -3.45
C PHE A 97 57.14 -4.19 -2.41
N VAL A 98 55.91 -4.55 -2.78
CA VAL A 98 54.79 -4.69 -1.84
C VAL A 98 54.16 -6.06 -2.01
N ASN A 99 53.90 -6.74 -0.89
CA ASN A 99 53.04 -7.90 -0.79
C ASN A 99 52.46 -7.89 0.63
N SER A 100 51.32 -7.24 0.81
CA SER A 100 50.75 -6.99 2.14
C SER A 100 49.27 -7.29 2.18
N VAL A 101 48.88 -8.10 3.16
CA VAL A 101 47.48 -8.38 3.50
C VAL A 101 47.08 -7.47 4.64
N LYS A 102 45.91 -6.84 4.54
CA LYS A 102 45.25 -6.12 5.63
C LYS A 102 43.85 -6.67 5.82
N THR A 103 43.43 -6.71 7.08
CA THR A 103 42.05 -6.99 7.47
C THR A 103 41.39 -5.68 7.86
N HIS A 104 40.16 -5.48 7.39
CA HIS A 104 39.32 -4.33 7.65
C HIS A 104 38.09 -4.78 8.42
N ASP A 105 37.74 -4.04 9.47
CA ASP A 105 36.55 -4.27 10.27
C ASP A 105 35.36 -3.54 9.64
N LEU A 106 34.26 -4.27 9.42
CA LEU A 106 32.99 -3.66 9.03
C LEU A 106 32.17 -3.35 10.28
N GLU A 107 31.86 -2.07 10.48
CA GLU A 107 31.04 -1.61 11.59
C GLU A 107 29.55 -1.83 11.29
N LEU A 108 28.98 -2.92 11.81
CA LEU A 108 27.57 -3.31 11.61
C LEU A 108 26.78 -3.32 12.92
N ALA A 109 27.11 -2.42 13.85
CA ALA A 109 26.52 -2.37 15.19
C ALA A 109 26.59 -3.74 15.91
N ASP A 110 25.45 -4.34 16.27
CA ASP A 110 25.35 -5.65 16.94
C ASP A 110 25.30 -6.84 15.96
N ILE A 111 25.21 -6.59 14.66
CA ILE A 111 25.19 -7.63 13.63
C ILE A 111 26.60 -8.21 13.45
N GLN A 112 26.71 -9.53 13.39
CA GLN A 112 27.95 -10.28 13.22
C GLN A 112 27.81 -11.24 12.04
N LEU A 113 28.14 -10.78 10.83
CA LEU A 113 28.05 -11.57 9.60
C LEU A 113 29.32 -12.39 9.38
N LYS A 114 29.13 -13.64 8.97
CA LYS A 114 30.21 -14.55 8.57
C LYS A 114 30.28 -14.74 7.07
N LYS A 115 29.14 -14.68 6.38
CA LYS A 115 29.10 -14.83 4.92
C LYS A 115 27.93 -14.06 4.34
N VAL A 116 28.14 -13.44 3.19
CA VAL A 116 27.06 -12.82 2.39
C VAL A 116 27.22 -13.18 0.92
N ARG A 117 26.13 -13.10 0.17
CA ARG A 117 26.15 -13.11 -1.30
C ARG A 117 25.50 -11.85 -1.82
N VAL A 118 26.22 -11.17 -2.70
CA VAL A 118 25.82 -9.88 -3.27
C VAL A 118 24.82 -10.12 -4.38
N GLN A 119 23.61 -9.58 -4.24
CA GLN A 119 22.59 -9.55 -5.29
C GLN A 119 22.92 -8.46 -6.32
N SER A 120 23.29 -7.27 -5.83
CA SER A 120 23.69 -6.14 -6.64
C SER A 120 24.59 -5.19 -5.85
N GLY A 121 25.37 -4.39 -6.56
CA GLY A 121 26.26 -3.40 -5.98
C GLY A 121 27.60 -3.39 -6.70
N GLN A 122 28.42 -2.39 -6.39
CA GLN A 122 29.68 -2.19 -7.10
C GLN A 122 30.79 -1.76 -6.16
N ILE A 123 32.02 -2.03 -6.56
CA ILE A 123 33.22 -1.57 -5.90
C ILE A 123 33.95 -0.60 -6.83
N GLN A 124 34.21 0.61 -6.34
CA GLN A 124 35.02 1.60 -7.04
C GLN A 124 36.44 1.54 -6.47
N LEU A 125 37.37 0.98 -7.26
CA LEU A 125 38.78 0.90 -6.92
C LEU A 125 39.53 2.12 -7.43
N LYS A 126 40.39 2.68 -6.60
CA LYS A 126 41.25 3.81 -6.93
C LYS A 126 42.65 3.58 -6.42
N VAL A 127 43.63 3.66 -7.32
CA VAL A 127 45.04 3.41 -7.02
C VAL A 127 45.89 4.61 -7.41
N TYR A 128 46.96 4.85 -6.63
CA TYR A 128 47.81 6.04 -6.76
C TYR A 128 49.27 5.63 -6.89
N ASN A 129 49.89 5.94 -8.05
CA ASN A 129 51.29 5.67 -8.35
C ASN A 129 52.16 6.94 -8.25
N PRO A 130 53.01 7.07 -7.22
CA PRO A 130 53.96 8.18 -7.08
C PRO A 130 55.33 7.91 -7.74
N LEU A 131 55.56 6.73 -8.34
CA LEU A 131 56.83 6.40 -9.00
C LEU A 131 56.90 7.01 -10.39
N ASN A 132 58.09 7.46 -10.77
CA ASN A 132 58.41 7.95 -12.11
C ASN A 132 58.54 6.82 -13.17
N THR A 133 58.05 5.62 -12.86
CA THR A 133 57.89 4.50 -13.79
C THR A 133 56.51 3.89 -13.61
N ALA A 134 56.04 3.13 -14.59
CA ALA A 134 54.78 2.41 -14.45
C ALA A 134 54.89 1.34 -13.34
N VAL A 135 53.77 1.13 -12.65
CA VAL A 135 53.66 0.15 -11.56
C VAL A 135 52.49 -0.77 -11.85
N LEU A 136 52.76 -2.07 -11.72
CA LEU A 136 51.74 -3.10 -11.81
C LEU A 136 51.14 -3.31 -10.42
N TYR A 137 49.87 -2.96 -10.27
CA TYR A 137 49.06 -3.22 -9.08
C TYR A 137 48.30 -4.51 -9.29
N GLN A 138 48.46 -5.44 -8.37
CA GLN A 138 47.56 -6.58 -8.23
C GLN A 138 46.82 -6.42 -6.89
N ILE A 139 45.51 -6.24 -6.98
CA ILE A 139 44.60 -6.13 -5.85
C ILE A 139 43.80 -7.42 -5.78
N GLU A 140 43.92 -8.11 -4.66
CA GLU A 140 43.17 -9.31 -4.34
C GLU A 140 42.30 -9.03 -3.12
N LEU A 141 41.06 -9.51 -3.11
CA LEU A 141 40.20 -9.49 -1.94
C LEU A 141 40.00 -10.94 -1.48
N PRO A 142 40.87 -11.46 -0.60
CA PRO A 142 40.72 -12.82 -0.08
C PRO A 142 39.35 -13.01 0.58
N GLY A 143 38.73 -14.17 0.35
CA GLY A 143 37.36 -14.46 0.82
C GLY A 143 36.25 -13.90 -0.07
N VAL A 144 36.57 -13.02 -1.02
CA VAL A 144 35.62 -12.55 -2.05
C VAL A 144 35.80 -13.39 -3.31
N SER A 145 34.73 -14.05 -3.76
CA SER A 145 34.81 -14.92 -4.94
C SER A 145 33.53 -14.95 -5.75
N SER A 146 33.64 -15.22 -7.04
CA SER A 146 32.51 -15.49 -7.93
C SER A 146 32.76 -16.83 -8.62
N ASN A 147 31.79 -17.76 -8.54
CA ASN A 147 31.93 -19.12 -9.05
C ASN A 147 33.22 -19.84 -8.58
N GLY A 148 33.65 -19.57 -7.34
CA GLY A 148 34.88 -20.12 -6.76
C GLY A 148 36.19 -19.47 -7.21
N GLN A 149 36.16 -18.49 -8.12
CA GLN A 149 37.32 -17.69 -8.49
C GLN A 149 37.46 -16.49 -7.55
N VAL A 150 38.61 -16.38 -6.88
CA VAL A 150 38.92 -15.25 -5.98
C VAL A 150 38.96 -13.95 -6.76
N PHE A 151 38.45 -12.87 -6.17
CA PHE A 151 38.54 -11.54 -6.72
C PHE A 151 40.00 -11.10 -6.84
N VAL A 152 40.46 -10.91 -8.08
CA VAL A 152 41.79 -10.40 -8.41
C VAL A 152 41.67 -9.39 -9.54
N GLN A 153 42.28 -8.23 -9.37
CA GLN A 153 42.34 -7.18 -10.38
C GLN A 153 43.77 -6.72 -10.59
N ASN A 154 44.14 -6.59 -11.87
CA ASN A 154 45.48 -6.19 -12.28
C ASN A 154 45.42 -4.88 -13.04
N TYR A 155 46.20 -3.90 -12.60
CA TYR A 155 46.31 -2.59 -13.22
C TYR A 155 47.75 -2.28 -13.55
N THR A 156 48.00 -1.70 -14.72
CA THR A 156 49.25 -1.00 -15.01
C THR A 156 49.00 0.48 -14.89
N VAL A 157 49.53 1.10 -13.84
CA VAL A 157 49.36 2.54 -13.59
C VAL A 157 50.59 3.25 -14.12
N ALA A 158 50.41 4.21 -15.03
CA ALA A 158 51.51 4.95 -15.63
C ALA A 158 52.35 5.71 -14.59
N ALA A 159 53.55 6.13 -14.99
CA ALA A 159 54.44 6.92 -14.16
C ALA A 159 53.75 8.19 -13.62
N GLY A 160 54.07 8.56 -12.39
CA GLY A 160 53.65 9.79 -11.72
C GLY A 160 54.79 10.42 -10.92
N THR A 161 54.44 11.28 -9.97
CA THR A 161 55.39 11.94 -9.06
C THR A 161 54.85 11.98 -7.64
N VAL A 162 55.69 12.34 -6.66
CA VAL A 162 55.25 12.50 -5.26
C VAL A 162 54.17 13.60 -5.14
N GLN A 163 54.35 14.72 -5.84
CA GLN A 163 53.42 15.86 -5.81
C GLN A 163 52.15 15.60 -6.63
N ASN A 164 52.28 14.90 -7.75
CA ASN A 164 51.18 14.55 -8.65
C ASN A 164 51.27 13.05 -8.97
N PRO A 165 50.77 12.17 -8.07
CA PRO A 165 50.73 10.75 -8.35
C PRO A 165 49.74 10.47 -9.47
N THR A 166 50.04 9.51 -10.33
CA THR A 166 49.12 9.08 -11.37
C THR A 166 48.04 8.20 -10.75
N ILE A 167 46.79 8.48 -11.10
CA ILE A 167 45.61 7.84 -10.53
C ILE A 167 44.96 6.96 -11.59
N SER A 168 44.65 5.72 -11.24
CA SER A 168 43.73 4.87 -12.01
C SER A 168 42.47 4.60 -11.19
N VAL A 169 41.31 4.62 -11.85
CA VAL A 169 40.00 4.36 -11.23
C VAL A 169 39.29 3.31 -12.06
N GLU A 170 38.74 2.30 -11.40
CA GLU A 170 37.90 1.30 -12.03
C GLU A 170 36.66 1.02 -11.18
N THR A 171 35.55 0.68 -11.83
CA THR A 171 34.31 0.27 -11.17
C THR A 171 33.99 -1.15 -11.58
N ILE A 172 33.79 -2.01 -10.61
CA ILE A 172 33.56 -3.44 -10.82
C ILE A 172 32.23 -3.81 -10.21
N ASP A 173 31.43 -4.53 -10.98
CA ASP A 173 30.18 -5.12 -10.51
C ASP A 173 30.47 -6.28 -9.57
N LEU A 174 29.84 -6.26 -8.40
CA LEU A 174 29.94 -7.30 -7.39
C LEU A 174 28.74 -8.26 -7.40
N SER A 175 27.80 -8.10 -8.34
CA SER A 175 26.65 -8.99 -8.48
C SER A 175 27.09 -10.46 -8.60
N GLY A 176 26.50 -11.32 -7.75
CA GLY A 176 26.78 -12.74 -7.70
C GLY A 176 28.02 -13.16 -6.90
N TYR A 177 28.80 -12.22 -6.36
CA TYR A 177 29.95 -12.56 -5.52
C TYR A 177 29.53 -13.04 -4.13
N ASP A 178 30.20 -14.10 -3.66
CA ASP A 178 30.23 -14.52 -2.27
C ASP A 178 31.35 -13.77 -1.54
N ILE A 179 31.05 -13.25 -0.34
CA ILE A 179 32.01 -12.59 0.54
C ILE A 179 32.05 -13.37 1.85
N ASP A 180 33.20 -13.96 2.15
CA ASP A 180 33.54 -14.49 3.46
C ASP A 180 34.00 -13.36 4.38
N LEU A 181 33.31 -13.22 5.52
CA LEU A 181 33.53 -12.22 6.54
C LEU A 181 34.09 -12.81 7.84
N SER A 182 34.47 -14.09 7.83
CA SER A 182 34.87 -14.85 9.02
C SER A 182 36.36 -14.68 9.41
N GLY A 183 37.08 -13.81 8.69
CA GLY A 183 38.49 -13.53 8.92
C GLY A 183 39.41 -14.68 8.50
N THR A 184 40.71 -14.54 8.77
CA THR A 184 41.75 -15.46 8.25
C THR A 184 41.57 -16.91 8.73
N GLN A 185 41.04 -17.08 9.94
CA GLN A 185 40.93 -18.37 10.63
C GLN A 185 39.48 -18.91 10.64
N GLY A 186 38.52 -18.19 10.07
CA GLY A 186 37.11 -18.59 10.06
C GLY A 186 36.36 -18.44 11.39
N LEU A 187 36.97 -17.78 12.39
CA LEU A 187 36.44 -17.66 13.75
C LEU A 187 35.90 -16.26 14.07
N GLU A 188 36.15 -15.29 13.19
CA GLU A 188 35.74 -13.90 13.37
C GLU A 188 34.42 -13.62 12.63
N PHE A 189 34.03 -12.36 12.57
CA PHE A 189 32.87 -11.86 11.84
C PHE A 189 33.17 -10.44 11.36
N ASN A 190 32.46 -10.00 10.32
CA ASN A 190 32.58 -8.66 9.74
C ASN A 190 34.01 -8.29 9.31
N LYS A 191 34.85 -9.27 8.96
CA LYS A 191 36.24 -9.04 8.53
C LYS A 191 36.35 -9.12 7.02
N LEU A 192 36.72 -8.01 6.37
CA LEU A 192 37.05 -8.00 4.95
C LEU A 192 38.57 -7.95 4.76
N GLN A 193 39.12 -8.78 3.88
CA GLN A 193 40.57 -8.79 3.63
C GLN A 193 40.91 -8.13 2.29
N SER A 194 42.01 -7.39 2.26
CA SER A 194 42.63 -6.90 1.03
C SER A 194 44.09 -7.28 0.98
N LYS A 195 44.56 -7.68 -0.19
CA LYS A 195 45.96 -7.99 -0.47
C LYS A 195 46.43 -7.12 -1.62
N LEU A 196 47.44 -6.31 -1.34
CA LEU A 196 48.07 -5.42 -2.32
C LEU A 196 49.44 -5.98 -2.68
N THR A 197 49.66 -6.21 -3.98
CA THR A 197 50.95 -6.56 -4.55
C THR A 197 51.37 -5.52 -5.58
N LEU A 198 52.55 -4.93 -5.43
CA LEU A 198 53.09 -3.93 -6.37
C LEU A 198 54.39 -4.41 -6.98
N LYS A 199 54.50 -4.26 -8.32
CA LYS A 199 55.72 -4.54 -9.08
C LYS A 199 56.11 -3.35 -9.94
N THR A 200 57.40 -3.08 -10.08
CA THR A 200 57.89 -2.12 -11.09
C THR A 200 57.61 -2.65 -12.49
N ASP A 201 57.50 -1.76 -13.48
CA ASP A 201 57.35 -2.14 -14.89
C ASP A 201 58.44 -3.15 -15.32
N PRO A 202 58.08 -4.38 -15.76
CA PRO A 202 59.02 -5.36 -16.28
C PRO A 202 59.80 -4.88 -17.51
N ASN A 203 59.25 -3.93 -18.26
CA ASN A 203 59.89 -3.33 -19.44
C ASN A 203 60.47 -1.93 -19.16
N GLY A 204 60.41 -1.49 -17.90
CA GLY A 204 60.82 -0.14 -17.49
C GLY A 204 62.32 0.00 -17.24
N ALA A 205 62.73 1.21 -16.87
CA ALA A 205 64.07 1.48 -16.38
C ALA A 205 64.23 1.09 -14.90
N THR A 206 65.48 0.97 -14.46
CA THR A 206 65.80 0.88 -13.03
C THR A 206 65.35 2.15 -12.29
N VAL A 207 64.69 1.99 -11.15
CA VAL A 207 64.19 3.11 -10.33
C VAL A 207 64.61 2.99 -8.86
N SER A 208 64.50 4.08 -8.11
CA SER A 208 64.62 4.07 -6.65
C SER A 208 63.26 4.29 -6.01
N ILE A 209 62.99 3.55 -4.94
CA ILE A 209 61.78 3.71 -4.11
C ILE A 209 62.17 4.48 -2.86
N TYR A 210 61.66 5.69 -2.72
CA TYR A 210 61.96 6.58 -1.60
C TYR A 210 60.92 6.48 -0.49
N ASN A 211 61.30 6.86 0.72
CA ASN A 211 60.40 6.85 1.87
C ASN A 211 59.30 7.92 1.80
N ASN A 212 59.38 8.93 0.93
CA ASN A 212 58.33 9.94 0.76
C ASN A 212 57.27 9.54 -0.30
N GLN A 213 57.41 8.37 -0.91
CA GLN A 213 56.46 7.84 -1.90
C GLN A 213 55.40 7.00 -1.19
N VAL A 214 54.16 7.49 -1.20
CA VAL A 214 53.01 6.79 -0.63
C VAL A 214 52.20 6.17 -1.75
N PHE A 215 52.20 4.83 -1.80
CA PHE A 215 51.31 4.06 -2.66
C PHE A 215 49.99 3.90 -1.91
N LYS A 216 48.89 4.23 -2.57
CA LYS A 216 47.56 4.18 -1.96
C LYS A 216 46.61 3.34 -2.81
N PHE A 217 45.79 2.57 -2.11
CA PHE A 217 44.66 1.81 -2.61
C PHE A 217 43.42 2.23 -1.83
N GLU A 218 42.36 2.61 -2.53
CA GLU A 218 41.04 2.90 -1.99
C GLU A 218 40.02 2.00 -2.68
N ALA A 219 39.13 1.38 -1.92
CA ALA A 219 37.97 0.69 -2.47
C ALA A 219 36.71 1.18 -1.78
N ALA A 220 35.80 1.78 -2.54
CA ALA A 220 34.50 2.21 -2.05
C ALA A 220 33.42 1.25 -2.53
N PHE A 221 32.74 0.59 -1.59
CA PHE A 221 31.58 -0.25 -1.83
C PHE A 221 30.33 0.63 -1.89
N LYS A 222 29.53 0.47 -2.95
CA LYS A 222 28.35 1.30 -3.18
C LYS A 222 27.15 0.44 -3.51
N ASN A 223 26.00 0.79 -2.92
CA ASN A 223 24.71 0.20 -3.22
C ASN A 223 24.67 -1.34 -3.06
N LEU A 224 25.36 -1.88 -2.05
CA LEU A 224 25.36 -3.32 -1.79
C LEU A 224 23.97 -3.78 -1.35
N ARG A 225 23.43 -4.78 -2.05
CA ARG A 225 22.25 -5.55 -1.67
C ARG A 225 22.60 -7.01 -1.65
N PHE A 226 22.03 -7.76 -0.72
CA PHE A 226 22.34 -9.18 -0.52
C PHE A 226 21.13 -10.05 -0.79
N ASP A 227 21.35 -11.18 -1.46
CA ASP A 227 20.35 -12.23 -1.61
C ASP A 227 20.60 -13.40 -0.64
N TYR A 228 21.76 -13.43 0.02
CA TYR A 228 22.08 -14.35 1.10
C TYR A 228 22.88 -13.66 2.20
N ALA A 229 22.57 -13.98 3.44
CA ALA A 229 23.41 -13.65 4.58
C ALA A 229 23.41 -14.80 5.59
N LYS A 230 24.57 -15.00 6.22
CA LYS A 230 24.79 -15.94 7.31
C LYS A 230 25.58 -15.26 8.42
N GLY A 231 25.10 -15.40 9.65
CA GLY A 231 25.71 -14.77 10.82
C GLY A 231 24.71 -14.60 11.95
N TYR A 232 25.05 -13.76 12.92
CA TYR A 232 24.12 -13.28 13.93
C TYR A 232 23.58 -11.92 13.50
N PHE A 233 22.26 -11.77 13.45
CA PHE A 233 21.57 -10.61 12.87
C PHE A 233 21.26 -9.52 13.90
N GLY A 234 22.00 -9.51 15.02
CA GLY A 234 21.71 -8.62 16.13
C GLY A 234 20.49 -9.05 16.94
N SER A 235 20.19 -8.26 17.97
CA SER A 235 19.06 -8.43 18.89
C SER A 235 18.31 -7.12 19.17
N THR A 236 18.52 -6.11 18.33
CA THR A 236 17.88 -4.81 18.45
C THR A 236 16.37 -4.93 18.19
N ILE A 237 15.57 -4.28 19.05
CA ILE A 237 14.12 -4.22 18.89
C ILE A 237 13.78 -3.25 17.76
N LEU A 238 13.04 -3.74 16.78
CA LEU A 238 12.44 -2.99 15.69
C LEU A 238 10.97 -2.74 16.04
N ALA A 239 10.61 -1.49 16.30
CA ALA A 239 9.23 -1.08 16.55
C ALA A 239 8.67 -0.30 15.36
N GLY A 240 7.40 -0.49 15.06
CA GLY A 240 6.75 0.15 13.92
C GLY A 240 5.26 0.34 14.14
N THR A 241 4.70 1.26 13.36
CA THR A 241 3.25 1.48 13.27
C THR A 241 2.87 1.53 11.80
N GLU A 242 1.97 0.63 11.38
CA GLU A 242 1.36 0.66 10.05
C GLU A 242 -0.02 1.28 10.15
N GLN A 243 -0.36 2.10 9.16
CA GLN A 243 -1.70 2.66 8.98
C GLN A 243 -2.19 2.36 7.57
N PHE A 244 -3.44 1.93 7.45
CA PHE A 244 -4.10 1.75 6.17
C PHE A 244 -5.56 2.15 6.25
N THR A 245 -6.12 2.54 5.11
CA THR A 245 -7.51 2.99 5.02
C THR A 245 -8.34 1.98 4.25
N LEU A 246 -9.59 1.80 4.67
CA LEU A 246 -10.65 1.07 3.98
C LEU A 246 -11.63 2.13 3.43
N PRO A 247 -11.41 2.66 2.21
CA PRO A 247 -12.11 3.86 1.74
C PRO A 247 -13.63 3.73 1.72
N TYR A 248 -14.16 2.53 1.49
CA TYR A 248 -15.60 2.29 1.46
C TYR A 248 -16.27 2.45 2.82
N LEU A 249 -15.55 2.22 3.92
CA LEU A 249 -16.07 2.46 5.26
C LEU A 249 -16.12 3.95 5.60
N ASP A 250 -15.32 4.77 4.91
CA ASP A 250 -15.30 6.23 5.11
C ASP A 250 -16.57 6.90 4.56
N LEU A 251 -17.23 6.25 3.58
CA LEU A 251 -18.52 6.68 3.05
C LEU A 251 -19.68 6.48 4.04
N ILE A 252 -19.49 5.64 5.06
CA ILE A 252 -20.50 5.36 6.07
C ILE A 252 -20.42 6.46 7.13
N THR A 253 -21.39 7.37 7.15
CA THR A 253 -21.38 8.56 8.01
C THR A 253 -22.20 8.39 9.29
N ASN A 254 -23.14 7.44 9.31
CA ASN A 254 -24.01 7.21 10.46
C ASN A 254 -24.59 5.79 10.48
N GLY A 255 -25.25 5.45 11.59
CA GLY A 255 -25.93 4.17 11.79
C GLY A 255 -25.00 3.08 12.31
N ASN A 256 -25.60 1.94 12.63
CA ASN A 256 -24.90 0.80 13.22
C ASN A 256 -25.16 -0.46 12.40
N ILE A 257 -24.19 -1.37 12.47
CA ILE A 257 -24.40 -2.75 12.06
C ILE A 257 -24.30 -3.67 13.28
N MET A 258 -25.03 -4.78 13.24
CA MET A 258 -24.85 -5.89 14.16
C MET A 258 -24.44 -7.11 13.36
N LEU A 259 -23.25 -7.61 13.64
CA LEU A 259 -22.67 -8.79 13.00
C LEU A 259 -23.04 -10.06 13.76
N PRO A 260 -23.06 -11.23 13.10
CA PRO A 260 -23.03 -12.51 13.77
C PRO A 260 -21.67 -12.70 14.48
N ASP A 261 -21.57 -13.78 15.24
CA ASP A 261 -20.28 -14.22 15.76
C ASP A 261 -19.33 -14.50 14.58
N LEU A 262 -18.08 -14.06 14.73
CA LEU A 262 -17.07 -14.11 13.68
C LEU A 262 -15.72 -14.46 14.26
N GLN A 263 -14.85 -14.95 13.38
CA GLN A 263 -13.47 -15.26 13.72
C GLN A 263 -12.51 -14.46 12.85
N MET A 264 -11.47 -13.95 13.48
CA MET A 264 -10.35 -13.31 12.81
C MET A 264 -9.04 -13.94 13.29
N ASP A 265 -8.18 -14.32 12.37
CA ASP A 265 -6.85 -14.80 12.64
C ASP A 265 -5.80 -13.80 12.16
N LEU A 266 -4.81 -13.54 13.00
CA LEU A 266 -3.60 -12.82 12.64
C LEU A 266 -2.43 -13.80 12.65
N THR A 267 -1.86 -14.05 11.48
CA THR A 267 -0.74 -14.98 11.29
C THR A 267 0.55 -14.22 11.07
N ILE A 268 1.54 -14.48 11.94
CA ILE A 268 2.91 -13.99 11.79
C ILE A 268 3.76 -15.13 11.23
N GLU A 269 4.33 -14.94 10.04
CA GLU A 269 5.20 -15.94 9.39
C GLU A 269 6.66 -15.48 9.46
N ASN A 270 7.52 -16.27 10.10
CA ASN A 270 8.97 -16.07 10.10
C ASN A 270 9.64 -16.94 9.03
N GLY A 271 10.04 -16.32 7.92
CA GLY A 271 10.84 -16.95 6.87
C GLY A 271 12.35 -16.84 7.08
N PHE A 272 12.82 -16.26 8.17
CA PHE A 272 14.25 -16.20 8.48
C PHE A 272 14.68 -17.42 9.26
N LYS A 273 15.88 -17.94 9.00
CA LYS A 273 16.45 -19.07 9.77
C LYS A 273 17.10 -18.55 11.05
N MET A 274 16.35 -17.74 11.79
CA MET A 274 16.68 -17.17 13.10
C MET A 274 15.41 -17.07 13.95
N ALA A 275 15.53 -17.17 15.27
CA ALA A 275 14.36 -17.03 16.14
C ALA A 275 13.98 -15.54 16.26
N LEU A 276 12.67 -15.27 16.36
CA LEU A 276 12.15 -13.93 16.55
C LEU A 276 11.32 -13.86 17.84
N ARG A 277 11.37 -12.72 18.52
CA ARG A 277 10.30 -12.28 19.44
C ARG A 277 9.44 -11.28 18.69
N ALA A 278 8.14 -11.47 18.72
CA ALA A 278 7.16 -10.56 18.14
C ALA A 278 6.15 -10.15 19.21
N GLN A 279 5.65 -8.93 19.12
CA GLN A 279 4.62 -8.38 19.99
C GLN A 279 3.73 -7.49 19.16
N ILE A 280 2.43 -7.73 19.21
CA ILE A 280 1.45 -6.78 18.70
C ILE A 280 1.02 -5.92 19.89
N GLU A 281 1.37 -4.64 19.86
CA GLU A 281 1.11 -3.73 20.97
C GLU A 281 -0.33 -3.22 20.94
N GLN A 282 -0.83 -2.93 19.74
CA GLN A 282 -2.16 -2.36 19.54
C GLN A 282 -2.66 -2.67 18.13
N LEU A 283 -3.96 -2.97 18.01
CA LEU A 283 -4.71 -2.75 16.78
C LEU A 283 -5.86 -1.80 17.12
N SER A 284 -6.13 -0.82 16.27
CA SER A 284 -7.25 0.09 16.44
C SER A 284 -7.87 0.50 15.11
N ALA A 285 -9.19 0.71 15.14
CA ALA A 285 -9.98 1.15 14.00
C ALA A 285 -10.70 2.45 14.35
N THR A 286 -10.57 3.48 13.52
CA THR A 286 -11.25 4.79 13.65
C THR A 286 -12.25 4.97 12.53
N ASN A 287 -13.51 5.28 12.86
CA ASN A 287 -14.58 5.49 11.87
C ASN A 287 -14.67 6.96 11.41
N SER A 288 -15.54 7.23 10.45
CA SER A 288 -15.75 8.56 9.85
C SER A 288 -16.23 9.61 10.87
N GLN A 289 -16.85 9.18 11.97
CA GLN A 289 -17.30 10.03 13.08
C GLN A 289 -16.16 10.35 14.08
N GLY A 290 -14.96 9.79 13.88
CA GLY A 290 -13.80 9.97 14.75
C GLY A 290 -13.78 9.04 15.98
N GLN A 291 -14.67 8.05 16.05
CA GLN A 291 -14.67 7.07 17.13
C GLN A 291 -13.62 5.98 16.87
N THR A 292 -12.67 5.85 17.79
CA THR A 292 -11.64 4.81 17.76
C THR A 292 -11.97 3.66 18.71
N ILE A 293 -11.93 2.43 18.20
CA ILE A 293 -11.99 1.21 19.02
C ILE A 293 -10.69 0.43 18.87
N GLY A 294 -10.05 0.11 20.01
CA GLY A 294 -8.91 -0.80 20.07
C GLY A 294 -9.36 -2.25 20.21
N LEU A 295 -8.68 -3.16 19.50
CA LEU A 295 -8.84 -4.59 19.70
C LEU A 295 -8.18 -4.99 21.02
N SER A 296 -8.96 -5.58 21.91
CA SER A 296 -8.56 -6.08 23.22
C SER A 296 -8.68 -7.59 23.22
N ALA A 297 -7.57 -8.27 23.42
CA ALA A 297 -7.48 -9.72 23.59
C ALA A 297 -6.22 -10.08 24.41
N PRO A 298 -6.16 -11.24 25.07
CA PRO A 298 -4.98 -11.67 25.83
C PRO A 298 -3.69 -11.76 25.00
N SER A 299 -3.79 -11.90 23.68
CA SER A 299 -2.65 -11.94 22.75
C SER A 299 -2.14 -10.56 22.32
N ILE A 300 -2.84 -9.46 22.67
CA ILE A 300 -2.41 -8.08 22.41
C ILE A 300 -1.69 -7.52 23.63
N GLY A 301 -0.44 -7.09 23.44
CA GLY A 301 0.45 -6.61 24.50
C GLY A 301 1.56 -7.60 24.87
N PRO A 302 1.30 -8.89 25.13
CA PRO A 302 2.37 -9.84 25.45
C PRO A 302 3.34 -10.10 24.29
N SER A 303 4.57 -10.45 24.67
CA SER A 303 5.58 -10.94 23.74
C SER A 303 5.44 -12.42 23.45
N MET A 304 5.65 -12.78 22.20
CA MET A 304 5.55 -14.15 21.70
C MET A 304 6.80 -14.51 20.92
N PHE A 305 7.17 -15.79 20.91
CA PHE A 305 8.38 -16.26 20.26
C PHE A 305 8.02 -17.12 19.04
N ILE A 306 8.72 -16.88 17.94
CA ILE A 306 8.52 -17.56 16.67
C ILE A 306 9.83 -18.27 16.33
N ALA A 307 9.72 -19.58 16.09
CA ALA A 307 10.88 -20.41 15.75
C ALA A 307 11.52 -19.97 14.42
N PRO A 308 12.80 -20.31 14.19
CA PRO A 308 13.43 -20.18 12.88
C PRO A 308 12.68 -20.92 11.78
N ALA A 309 12.79 -20.45 10.54
CA ALA A 309 12.41 -21.22 9.36
C ALA A 309 13.30 -22.46 9.17
N THR A 310 12.74 -23.51 8.57
CA THR A 310 13.47 -24.75 8.25
C THR A 310 13.71 -24.89 6.75
N GLY A 311 14.48 -25.91 6.34
CA GLY A 311 14.83 -26.14 4.93
C GLY A 311 16.00 -25.30 4.44
N SER A 312 16.15 -25.24 3.11
CA SER A 312 17.28 -24.65 2.39
C SER A 312 16.79 -23.60 1.40
N TRP A 313 17.68 -23.00 0.60
CA TRP A 313 17.32 -21.97 -0.38
C TRP A 313 16.11 -22.31 -1.28
N ASN A 314 15.96 -23.54 -1.76
CA ASN A 314 14.85 -23.91 -2.64
C ASN A 314 13.66 -24.57 -1.91
N SER A 315 13.76 -24.76 -0.60
CA SER A 315 12.81 -25.53 0.21
C SER A 315 12.45 -24.86 1.52
N LEU A 316 12.68 -23.55 1.63
CA LEU A 316 12.46 -22.78 2.84
C LEU A 316 11.01 -22.91 3.31
N GLN A 317 10.83 -23.34 4.56
CA GLN A 317 9.52 -23.44 5.20
C GLN A 317 9.46 -22.44 6.36
N PRO A 318 8.65 -21.38 6.26
CA PRO A 318 8.45 -20.43 7.35
C PRO A 318 7.84 -21.09 8.59
N SER A 319 8.24 -20.61 9.76
CA SER A 319 7.54 -20.91 11.02
C SER A 319 6.40 -19.92 11.23
N THR A 320 5.26 -20.36 11.75
CA THR A 320 4.05 -19.53 11.87
C THR A 320 3.58 -19.41 13.31
N LEU A 321 3.09 -18.24 13.68
CA LEU A 321 2.36 -17.97 14.91
C LEU A 321 0.98 -17.42 14.57
N ASN A 322 -0.07 -18.09 15.01
CA ASN A 322 -1.45 -17.68 14.77
C ASN A 322 -2.06 -17.10 16.05
N LEU A 323 -2.62 -15.90 15.95
CA LEU A 323 -3.39 -15.27 17.00
C LEU A 323 -4.86 -15.30 16.59
N HIS A 324 -5.65 -16.02 17.36
CA HIS A 324 -7.07 -16.18 17.11
C HIS A 324 -7.88 -15.17 17.91
N PHE A 325 -8.83 -14.51 17.27
CA PHE A 325 -9.76 -13.56 17.88
C PHE A 325 -11.20 -13.96 17.58
N ASP A 326 -11.96 -14.19 18.64
CA ASP A 326 -13.39 -14.49 18.59
C ASP A 326 -14.10 -13.76 19.74
N GLN A 327 -15.41 -13.96 19.85
CA GLN A 327 -16.26 -13.39 20.90
C GLN A 327 -15.95 -13.90 22.31
N ASN A 328 -15.21 -15.02 22.45
CA ASN A 328 -14.90 -15.61 23.74
C ASN A 328 -13.61 -15.04 24.33
N ASN A 329 -12.68 -14.62 23.48
CA ASN A 329 -11.35 -14.18 23.88
C ASN A 329 -11.04 -12.71 23.55
N SER A 330 -11.94 -11.99 22.90
CA SER A 330 -11.69 -10.62 22.45
C SER A 330 -12.97 -9.78 22.32
N ASN A 331 -12.80 -8.47 22.09
CA ASN A 331 -13.88 -7.56 21.68
C ASN A 331 -14.00 -7.43 20.15
N ILE A 332 -13.59 -8.44 19.37
CA ILE A 332 -13.50 -8.35 17.89
C ILE A 332 -14.80 -7.91 17.22
N LYS A 333 -15.95 -8.32 17.78
CA LYS A 333 -17.26 -7.90 17.29
C LYS A 333 -17.44 -6.39 17.36
N ASN A 334 -17.24 -5.78 18.53
CA ASN A 334 -17.32 -4.33 18.72
C ASN A 334 -16.27 -3.60 17.84
N TYR A 335 -15.08 -4.19 17.69
CA TYR A 335 -14.03 -3.62 16.83
C TYR A 335 -14.47 -3.49 15.37
N LEU A 336 -15.12 -4.53 14.82
CA LEU A 336 -15.59 -4.53 13.42
C LEU A 336 -16.92 -3.76 13.25
N GLU A 337 -17.84 -3.84 14.21
CA GLU A 337 -19.09 -3.07 14.22
C GLU A 337 -18.85 -1.56 14.33
N ASN A 338 -17.65 -1.13 14.77
CA ASN A 338 -17.24 0.28 14.72
C ASN A 338 -17.15 0.83 13.28
N LEU A 339 -17.03 -0.05 12.27
CA LEU A 339 -16.86 0.33 10.86
C LEU A 339 -15.70 1.31 10.66
N GLY A 340 -14.59 1.09 11.36
CA GLY A 340 -13.45 1.99 11.29
C GLY A 340 -12.77 1.98 9.92
N ALA A 341 -12.85 3.08 9.19
CA ALA A 341 -12.17 3.25 7.91
C ALA A 341 -10.65 3.31 8.06
N GLN A 342 -10.15 3.94 9.13
CA GLN A 342 -8.72 4.05 9.38
C GLN A 342 -8.29 2.94 10.33
N GLN A 343 -7.38 2.08 9.87
CA GLN A 343 -6.85 0.96 10.63
C GLN A 343 -5.40 1.27 11.02
N GLN A 344 -5.03 0.96 12.26
CA GLN A 344 -3.68 1.14 12.78
C GLN A 344 -3.22 -0.11 13.52
N ILE A 345 -1.98 -0.54 13.27
CA ILE A 345 -1.32 -1.64 13.96
C ILE A 345 0.04 -1.17 14.47
N SER A 346 0.29 -1.33 15.76
CA SER A 346 1.59 -1.06 16.39
C SER A 346 2.23 -2.38 16.82
N TYR A 347 3.52 -2.57 16.52
CA TYR A 347 4.22 -3.83 16.78
C TYR A 347 5.68 -3.63 17.20
N GLN A 348 6.23 -4.66 17.84
CA GLN A 348 7.66 -4.83 18.05
C GLN A 348 8.12 -6.19 17.53
N ILE A 349 9.27 -6.21 16.89
CA ILE A 349 9.96 -7.41 16.43
C ILE A 349 11.40 -7.35 16.93
N GLN A 350 11.91 -8.48 17.39
CA GLN A 350 13.29 -8.61 17.85
C GLN A 350 13.90 -9.88 17.26
N PRO A 351 14.91 -9.78 16.37
CA PRO A 351 15.69 -10.92 15.95
C PRO A 351 16.53 -11.45 17.11
N ASN A 352 16.84 -12.74 17.08
CA ASN A 352 17.72 -13.42 18.04
C ASN A 352 17.47 -12.97 19.50
N PRO A 353 16.25 -13.14 20.05
CA PRO A 353 15.89 -12.61 21.36
C PRO A 353 16.71 -13.21 22.52
N TRP A 354 17.45 -14.29 22.28
CA TRP A 354 18.35 -14.93 23.24
C TRP A 354 19.84 -14.70 22.92
N GLY A 355 20.15 -13.74 22.04
CA GLY A 355 21.51 -13.49 21.56
C GLY A 355 22.00 -14.55 20.58
N ASN A 356 23.32 -14.64 20.42
CA ASN A 356 23.98 -15.48 19.42
C ASN A 356 24.05 -16.97 19.82
N THR A 357 22.89 -17.61 20.01
CA THR A 357 22.78 -19.03 20.40
C THR A 357 23.12 -19.98 19.25
N SER A 358 23.07 -19.50 18.00
CA SER A 358 23.46 -20.25 16.79
C SER A 358 24.97 -20.26 16.52
N ALA A 359 25.76 -19.51 17.31
CA ALA A 359 27.18 -19.26 17.05
C ALA A 359 27.45 -18.68 15.64
N GLY A 360 26.57 -17.81 15.17
CA GLY A 360 26.64 -17.14 13.86
C GLY A 360 26.28 -18.05 12.69
N HIS A 361 25.34 -18.98 12.91
CA HIS A 361 24.84 -19.91 11.89
C HIS A 361 23.41 -19.62 11.47
N ASP A 362 22.79 -18.54 11.95
CA ASP A 362 21.51 -18.11 11.42
C ASP A 362 21.69 -17.69 9.96
N GLU A 363 20.64 -17.85 9.17
CA GLU A 363 20.66 -17.60 7.73
C GLU A 363 19.42 -16.82 7.28
N ALA A 364 19.61 -16.04 6.22
CA ALA A 364 18.55 -15.37 5.52
C ALA A 364 18.77 -15.49 4.01
N PHE A 365 17.72 -15.88 3.29
CA PHE A 365 17.72 -16.04 1.84
C PHE A 365 16.94 -14.89 1.18
N ALA A 366 17.07 -14.79 -0.15
CA ALA A 366 16.44 -13.75 -0.94
C ALA A 366 14.91 -13.67 -0.76
N HIS A 367 14.29 -14.81 -0.49
CA HIS A 367 12.85 -14.99 -0.29
C HIS A 367 12.47 -15.24 1.18
N SER A 368 13.43 -15.13 2.12
CA SER A 368 13.12 -15.02 3.55
C SER A 368 12.31 -13.74 3.78
N ARG A 369 11.12 -13.90 4.35
CA ARG A 369 10.21 -12.79 4.66
C ARG A 369 9.63 -12.96 6.04
N LEU A 370 9.47 -11.86 6.76
CA LEU A 370 8.59 -11.78 7.91
C LEU A 370 7.27 -11.19 7.42
N LYS A 371 6.18 -11.95 7.56
CA LYS A 371 4.86 -11.54 7.07
C LYS A 371 3.86 -11.45 8.21
N LEU A 372 3.02 -10.44 8.16
CA LEU A 372 1.81 -10.32 8.97
C LEU A 372 0.60 -10.49 8.06
N LYS A 373 -0.19 -11.52 8.30
CA LYS A 373 -1.42 -11.80 7.54
C LYS A 373 -2.62 -11.66 8.46
N VAL A 374 -3.69 -11.12 7.91
CA VAL A 374 -5.00 -11.10 8.56
C VAL A 374 -5.95 -11.93 7.71
N ALA A 375 -6.65 -12.86 8.36
CA ALA A 375 -7.73 -13.63 7.79
C ALA A 375 -8.99 -13.40 8.61
N ALA A 376 -10.14 -13.17 7.98
CA ALA A 376 -11.42 -13.06 8.66
C ALA A 376 -12.49 -13.83 7.89
N GLN A 377 -13.28 -14.61 8.63
CA GLN A 377 -14.35 -15.41 8.05
C GLN A 377 -15.66 -15.22 8.82
N MET A 378 -16.71 -14.88 8.10
CA MET A 378 -18.07 -14.80 8.65
C MET A 378 -19.12 -14.88 7.54
N PRO A 379 -20.34 -15.39 7.82
CA PRO A 379 -21.44 -15.24 6.87
C PRO A 379 -21.74 -13.75 6.65
N LEU A 380 -22.06 -13.35 5.41
CA LEU A 380 -22.56 -12.01 5.09
C LEU A 380 -24.03 -11.91 5.51
N SER A 381 -24.22 -11.92 6.82
CA SER A 381 -25.47 -11.73 7.53
C SER A 381 -25.26 -10.61 8.52
N PHE A 382 -26.16 -9.64 8.58
CA PHE A 382 -26.05 -8.55 9.53
C PHE A 382 -27.40 -7.89 9.75
N SER A 383 -27.56 -7.22 10.89
CA SER A 383 -28.61 -6.22 11.06
C SER A 383 -28.03 -4.85 10.75
N ALA A 384 -28.70 -4.02 9.97
CA ALA A 384 -28.38 -2.61 9.81
C ALA A 384 -29.54 -1.76 10.33
N ASP A 385 -29.21 -0.73 11.09
CA ASP A 385 -30.16 0.26 11.57
C ASP A 385 -29.61 1.67 11.31
N GLY A 386 -30.28 2.39 10.42
CA GLY A 386 -29.90 3.74 10.01
C GLY A 386 -28.53 3.85 9.33
N LEU A 387 -28.00 2.76 8.77
CA LEU A 387 -26.67 2.73 8.16
C LEU A 387 -26.63 3.68 6.96
N THR A 388 -25.98 4.83 7.11
CA THR A 388 -26.07 5.93 6.13
C THR A 388 -24.79 6.06 5.35
N LEU A 389 -24.88 5.86 4.04
CA LEU A 389 -23.80 6.10 3.09
C LEU A 389 -24.02 7.45 2.41
N GLN A 390 -22.96 8.25 2.29
CA GLN A 390 -23.01 9.55 1.61
C GLN A 390 -21.92 9.65 0.55
N ASP A 391 -22.29 10.16 -0.62
CA ASP A 391 -21.35 10.48 -1.70
C ASP A 391 -21.75 11.79 -2.38
N THR A 392 -20.78 12.52 -2.92
CA THR A 392 -20.97 13.84 -3.53
C THR A 392 -20.59 13.84 -5.00
N PHE A 393 -21.52 14.26 -5.84
CA PHE A 393 -21.35 14.35 -7.28
C PHE A 393 -21.31 15.81 -7.71
N SER A 394 -20.41 16.15 -8.63
CA SER A 394 -20.41 17.47 -9.27
C SER A 394 -21.53 17.55 -10.29
N ILE A 395 -22.21 18.68 -10.37
CA ILE A 395 -23.26 18.97 -11.35
C ILE A 395 -22.96 20.29 -12.06
N ASP A 396 -23.32 20.36 -13.34
CA ASP A 396 -23.28 21.58 -14.14
C ASP A 396 -24.58 21.62 -14.97
N LEU A 397 -25.51 22.47 -14.55
CA LEU A 397 -26.87 22.54 -15.08
C LEU A 397 -27.15 23.95 -15.62
N ALA A 398 -26.34 24.37 -16.59
CA ALA A 398 -26.51 25.65 -17.27
C ALA A 398 -27.89 25.80 -17.93
N GLN A 399 -28.54 26.95 -17.71
CA GLN A 399 -29.83 27.31 -18.31
C GLN A 399 -29.80 28.74 -18.87
N ASP A 400 -30.64 29.03 -19.87
CA ASP A 400 -30.89 30.39 -20.35
C ASP A 400 -32.30 30.81 -19.92
N LEU A 401 -32.40 31.45 -18.76
CA LEU A 401 -33.67 31.91 -18.15
C LEU A 401 -34.46 32.88 -19.06
N ASN A 402 -33.80 33.50 -20.04
CA ASN A 402 -34.42 34.43 -20.98
C ASN A 402 -34.93 33.73 -22.26
N LYS A 403 -34.53 32.48 -22.51
CA LYS A 403 -34.98 31.67 -23.66
C LYS A 403 -35.73 30.43 -23.18
N SER A 404 -35.03 29.30 -23.07
CA SER A 404 -35.57 28.01 -22.66
C SER A 404 -34.99 27.64 -21.31
N HIS A 405 -35.87 27.44 -20.34
CA HIS A 405 -35.51 27.03 -18.98
C HIS A 405 -36.41 25.92 -18.50
N ILE A 406 -35.93 25.20 -17.49
CA ILE A 406 -36.65 24.15 -16.80
C ILE A 406 -37.68 24.83 -15.89
N SER A 407 -38.95 24.42 -15.98
CA SER A 407 -40.01 24.87 -15.09
C SER A 407 -40.41 23.83 -14.04
N ALA A 408 -40.15 22.55 -14.31
CA ALA A 408 -40.29 21.47 -13.36
C ALA A 408 -39.35 20.32 -13.75
N ALA A 409 -38.82 19.62 -12.75
CA ALA A 409 -37.95 18.48 -12.96
C ALA A 409 -38.22 17.39 -11.91
N THR A 410 -38.24 16.14 -12.36
CA THR A 410 -38.38 14.97 -11.49
C THR A 410 -37.37 13.92 -11.91
N LEU A 411 -36.54 13.46 -10.98
CA LEU A 411 -35.76 12.24 -11.18
C LEU A 411 -36.65 11.04 -10.84
N ILE A 412 -36.79 10.12 -11.78
CA ILE A 412 -37.54 8.88 -11.63
C ILE A 412 -36.53 7.75 -11.59
N LEU A 413 -36.46 7.06 -10.46
CA LEU A 413 -35.62 5.89 -10.27
C LEU A 413 -36.47 4.62 -10.32
N ASP A 414 -36.30 3.84 -11.38
CA ASP A 414 -36.79 2.46 -11.46
C ASP A 414 -35.68 1.54 -10.93
N ALA A 415 -35.90 0.92 -9.78
CA ALA A 415 -34.92 0.06 -9.12
C ALA A 415 -35.41 -1.39 -9.02
N THR A 416 -34.51 -2.37 -9.19
CA THR A 416 -34.74 -3.77 -8.84
C THR A 416 -33.71 -4.18 -7.79
N ASN A 417 -34.18 -4.43 -6.58
CA ASN A 417 -33.35 -4.75 -5.42
C ASN A 417 -33.46 -6.23 -5.06
N ALA A 418 -32.32 -6.94 -5.06
CA ALA A 418 -32.18 -8.30 -4.57
C ALA A 418 -31.40 -8.39 -3.24
N PHE A 419 -31.05 -7.26 -2.63
CA PHE A 419 -30.49 -7.23 -1.29
C PHE A 419 -31.60 -7.19 -0.23
N PRO A 420 -31.37 -7.77 0.97
CA PRO A 420 -32.35 -7.76 2.06
C PRO A 420 -32.41 -6.40 2.81
N LEU A 421 -32.04 -5.31 2.14
CA LEU A 421 -31.93 -3.96 2.69
C LEU A 421 -33.00 -3.07 2.08
N ALA A 422 -33.72 -2.33 2.91
CA ALA A 422 -34.48 -1.18 2.45
C ALA A 422 -33.59 0.08 2.48
N CYS A 423 -33.88 1.07 1.63
CA CYS A 423 -33.05 2.27 1.51
C CYS A 423 -33.90 3.54 1.31
N ASP A 424 -33.70 4.52 2.18
CA ASP A 424 -34.24 5.87 2.05
C ASP A 424 -33.20 6.79 1.39
N LEU A 425 -33.64 7.61 0.44
CA LEU A 425 -32.76 8.49 -0.35
C LEU A 425 -33.07 9.96 -0.07
N VAL A 426 -32.02 10.71 0.25
CA VAL A 426 -32.05 12.17 0.40
C VAL A 426 -30.99 12.80 -0.47
N PHE A 427 -31.36 13.84 -1.21
CA PHE A 427 -30.48 14.60 -2.09
C PHE A 427 -30.28 15.99 -1.51
N TYR A 428 -29.04 16.36 -1.26
CA TYR A 428 -28.66 17.69 -0.81
C TYR A 428 -27.99 18.42 -1.96
N PHE A 429 -28.69 19.38 -2.55
CA PHE A 429 -28.12 20.22 -3.60
C PHE A 429 -27.32 21.35 -2.98
N MET A 430 -26.11 21.55 -3.48
CA MET A 430 -25.10 22.39 -2.86
C MET A 430 -24.52 23.40 -3.84
N LYS A 431 -24.12 24.54 -3.27
CA LYS A 431 -23.29 25.55 -3.92
C LYS A 431 -22.06 25.78 -3.08
N ASP A 432 -20.89 25.55 -3.66
CA ASP A 432 -19.58 25.78 -3.04
C ASP A 432 -19.45 25.07 -1.67
N GLY A 433 -19.94 23.83 -1.59
CA GLY A 433 -19.91 22.99 -0.39
C GLY A 433 -20.97 23.31 0.67
N GLN A 434 -21.86 24.28 0.44
CA GLN A 434 -22.98 24.58 1.32
C GLN A 434 -24.29 23.99 0.79
N ILE A 435 -25.05 23.32 1.65
CA ILE A 435 -26.38 22.80 1.32
C ILE A 435 -27.34 23.96 1.16
N TRP A 436 -27.94 24.07 -0.03
CA TRP A 436 -28.98 25.06 -0.33
C TRP A 436 -30.36 24.42 -0.31
N HIS A 437 -30.48 23.19 -0.82
CA HIS A 437 -31.77 22.49 -0.88
C HIS A 437 -31.64 21.04 -0.43
N THR A 438 -32.68 20.55 0.24
CA THR A 438 -32.83 19.14 0.62
C THR A 438 -34.07 18.58 -0.06
N VAL A 439 -33.90 17.51 -0.85
CA VAL A 439 -34.99 16.84 -1.57
C VAL A 439 -35.04 15.38 -1.15
N MET A 440 -36.19 14.97 -0.62
CA MET A 440 -36.43 13.58 -0.21
C MET A 440 -37.12 12.82 -1.33
N ALA A 441 -36.74 11.55 -1.51
CA ALA A 441 -37.49 10.63 -2.34
C ALA A 441 -38.92 10.43 -1.80
N ASP A 442 -39.90 10.25 -2.69
CA ASP A 442 -41.31 10.05 -2.32
C ASP A 442 -41.61 8.65 -1.75
N ALA A 443 -40.69 7.70 -1.95
CA ALA A 443 -40.83 6.32 -1.55
C ALA A 443 -39.46 5.72 -1.21
N GLN A 444 -39.49 4.75 -0.31
CA GLN A 444 -38.33 3.93 0.04
C GLN A 444 -38.04 2.91 -1.06
N LEU A 445 -36.77 2.66 -1.32
CA LEU A 445 -36.33 1.50 -2.08
C LEU A 445 -36.54 0.25 -1.22
N ALA A 446 -37.55 -0.54 -1.58
CA ALA A 446 -37.97 -1.66 -0.76
C ALA A 446 -36.95 -2.83 -0.77
N SER A 447 -36.85 -3.49 0.39
CA SER A 447 -36.06 -4.72 0.56
C SER A 447 -36.56 -5.85 -0.33
N ALA A 448 -35.63 -6.71 -0.78
CA ALA A 448 -35.95 -7.94 -1.48
C ALA A 448 -36.92 -8.85 -0.70
N LEU A 449 -36.92 -8.79 0.64
CA LEU A 449 -37.80 -9.59 1.51
C LEU A 449 -39.29 -9.29 1.31
N LEU A 450 -39.63 -8.13 0.76
CA LEU A 450 -41.00 -7.74 0.38
C LEU A 450 -41.31 -8.08 -1.10
N GLY A 451 -40.40 -8.79 -1.75
CA GLY A 451 -40.41 -9.18 -3.16
C GLY A 451 -41.03 -10.54 -3.43
N GLN A 452 -40.69 -11.08 -4.58
CA GLN A 452 -41.04 -12.43 -5.02
C GLN A 452 -39.82 -13.08 -5.65
N VAL A 453 -39.72 -14.41 -5.60
CA VAL A 453 -38.66 -15.16 -6.25
C VAL A 453 -38.87 -15.09 -7.75
N ASP A 454 -37.85 -14.69 -8.50
CA ASP A 454 -37.92 -14.75 -9.95
C ASP A 454 -37.64 -16.18 -10.43
N PRO A 455 -38.55 -16.78 -11.22
CA PRO A 455 -38.41 -18.17 -11.66
C PRO A 455 -37.25 -18.41 -12.63
N LEU A 456 -36.67 -17.36 -13.24
CA LEU A 456 -35.55 -17.50 -14.19
C LEU A 456 -34.20 -17.65 -13.49
N ASP A 457 -33.95 -16.89 -12.43
CA ASP A 457 -32.67 -16.84 -11.73
C ASP A 457 -32.75 -17.39 -10.29
N GLY A 458 -33.95 -17.62 -9.75
CA GLY A 458 -34.17 -18.11 -8.39
C GLY A 458 -33.91 -17.07 -7.30
N ILE A 459 -33.71 -15.81 -7.67
CA ILE A 459 -33.33 -14.73 -6.74
C ILE A 459 -34.59 -14.03 -6.23
N LEU A 460 -34.65 -13.79 -4.92
CA LEU A 460 -35.70 -12.98 -4.32
C LEU A 460 -35.44 -11.50 -4.64
N LYS A 461 -36.39 -10.82 -5.29
CA LYS A 461 -36.21 -9.41 -5.67
C LYS A 461 -37.48 -8.58 -5.62
N LYS A 462 -37.30 -7.28 -5.36
CA LYS A 462 -38.37 -6.28 -5.30
C LYS A 462 -38.10 -5.15 -6.29
N LYS A 463 -39.11 -4.81 -7.10
CA LYS A 463 -39.08 -3.63 -7.95
C LYS A 463 -39.69 -2.44 -7.21
N SER A 464 -39.03 -1.29 -7.31
CA SER A 464 -39.46 -0.02 -6.74
C SER A 464 -39.40 1.05 -7.83
N LYS A 465 -40.38 1.96 -7.83
CA LYS A 465 -40.35 3.17 -8.65
C LYS A 465 -40.43 4.35 -7.70
N ILE A 466 -39.40 5.17 -7.70
CA ILE A 466 -39.18 6.24 -6.73
C ILE A 466 -39.08 7.55 -7.51
N ASN A 467 -39.81 8.58 -7.09
CA ASN A 467 -39.74 9.91 -7.67
C ASN A 467 -39.06 10.86 -6.69
N ILE A 468 -38.10 11.62 -7.20
CA ILE A 468 -37.43 12.71 -6.50
C ILE A 468 -37.82 13.99 -7.26
N ALA A 469 -38.92 14.60 -6.84
CA ALA A 469 -39.46 15.80 -7.46
C ALA A 469 -38.70 17.04 -6.96
N LEU A 470 -38.10 17.79 -7.89
CA LEU A 470 -37.43 19.04 -7.56
C LEU A 470 -38.48 20.13 -7.37
N SER A 471 -38.44 20.81 -6.22
CA SER A 471 -39.34 21.93 -5.94
C SER A 471 -39.08 23.10 -6.90
N SER A 472 -40.03 24.02 -7.00
CA SER A 472 -39.84 25.24 -7.81
C SER A 472 -38.65 26.08 -7.33
N GLU A 473 -38.31 26.02 -6.05
CA GLU A 473 -37.16 26.71 -5.46
C GLU A 473 -35.85 26.06 -5.93
N VAL A 474 -35.75 24.73 -5.86
CA VAL A 474 -34.60 23.99 -6.40
C VAL A 474 -34.42 24.31 -7.88
N VAL A 475 -35.51 24.27 -8.66
CA VAL A 475 -35.49 24.53 -10.11
C VAL A 475 -34.99 25.95 -10.43
N ALA A 476 -35.39 26.94 -9.64
CA ALA A 476 -34.96 28.32 -9.80
C ALA A 476 -33.45 28.50 -9.58
N ASP A 477 -32.87 27.72 -8.67
CA ASP A 477 -31.44 27.79 -8.31
C ASP A 477 -30.56 26.79 -9.06
N LEU A 478 -31.11 25.94 -9.95
CA LEU A 478 -30.36 24.86 -10.62
C LEU A 478 -29.04 25.30 -11.29
N GLN A 479 -29.02 26.49 -11.90
CA GLN A 479 -27.84 27.03 -12.58
C GLN A 479 -26.72 27.46 -11.62
N ASP A 480 -27.06 27.68 -10.35
CA ASP A 480 -26.16 28.16 -9.29
C ASP A 480 -25.59 27.01 -8.46
N LEU A 481 -26.21 25.83 -8.52
CA LEU A 481 -25.79 24.63 -7.82
C LEU A 481 -24.65 23.94 -8.58
N ASN A 482 -23.61 23.53 -7.87
CA ASN A 482 -22.43 22.87 -8.46
C ASN A 482 -22.18 21.45 -7.94
N GLN A 483 -22.89 21.04 -6.89
CA GLN A 483 -22.77 19.70 -6.33
C GLN A 483 -24.13 19.16 -5.87
N VAL A 484 -24.25 17.83 -5.84
CA VAL A 484 -25.33 17.11 -5.17
C VAL A 484 -24.74 16.02 -4.30
N LEU A 485 -25.01 16.05 -3.00
CA LEU A 485 -24.70 14.97 -2.08
C LEU A 485 -25.90 14.04 -2.00
N VAL A 486 -25.68 12.76 -2.27
CA VAL A 486 -26.68 11.70 -2.17
C VAL A 486 -26.45 10.94 -0.87
N SER A 487 -27.45 10.92 -0.01
CA SER A 487 -27.46 10.18 1.25
C SER A 487 -28.43 9.02 1.14
N ALA A 488 -27.90 7.81 1.30
CA ALA A 488 -28.64 6.56 1.26
C ALA A 488 -28.61 5.92 2.66
N THR A 489 -29.76 5.85 3.31
CA THR A 489 -29.91 5.28 4.66
C THR A 489 -30.53 3.90 4.57
N PHE A 490 -29.78 2.88 4.97
CA PHE A 490 -30.15 1.48 4.86
C PHE A 490 -30.64 0.89 6.19
N ALA A 491 -31.61 -0.01 6.09
CA ALA A 491 -32.08 -0.81 7.21
C ALA A 491 -32.40 -2.26 6.79
N THR A 492 -32.15 -3.21 7.69
CA THR A 492 -32.63 -4.60 7.55
C THR A 492 -33.81 -4.81 8.48
N THR A 493 -35.02 -4.88 7.94
CA THR A 493 -36.24 -5.07 8.75
C THR A 493 -36.87 -6.43 8.49
N ASP A 494 -37.40 -7.06 9.54
CA ASP A 494 -38.24 -8.24 9.39
C ASP A 494 -39.54 -7.83 8.67
N PRO A 495 -39.93 -8.51 7.58
CA PRO A 495 -41.06 -8.11 6.75
C PRO A 495 -42.43 -8.26 7.44
N ASN A 496 -42.52 -9.00 8.54
CA ASN A 496 -43.77 -9.21 9.29
C ASN A 496 -43.94 -8.18 10.42
N THR A 497 -42.84 -7.85 11.09
CA THR A 497 -42.85 -6.98 12.28
C THR A 497 -42.40 -5.55 12.01
N GLY A 498 -41.64 -5.33 10.92
CA GLY A 498 -41.02 -4.04 10.60
C GLY A 498 -39.84 -3.66 11.50
N LEU A 499 -39.44 -4.55 12.42
CA LEU A 499 -38.35 -4.29 13.36
C LEU A 499 -36.98 -4.64 12.76
N PRO A 500 -35.89 -3.97 13.17
CA PRO A 500 -34.53 -4.35 12.78
C PRO A 500 -34.24 -5.82 13.09
N SER A 501 -33.69 -6.54 12.11
CA SER A 501 -33.33 -7.95 12.24
C SER A 501 -32.12 -8.30 11.38
N ALA A 502 -31.35 -9.31 11.79
CA ALA A 502 -30.24 -9.81 11.01
C ALA A 502 -30.75 -10.53 9.75
N GLN A 503 -30.19 -10.20 8.60
CA GLN A 503 -30.58 -10.76 7.31
C GLN A 503 -29.34 -11.20 6.53
N SER A 504 -29.41 -12.40 5.96
CA SER A 504 -28.35 -12.93 5.08
C SER A 504 -28.52 -12.44 3.65
N VAL A 505 -27.40 -12.13 3.00
CA VAL A 505 -27.40 -11.75 1.58
C VAL A 505 -27.36 -13.01 0.70
N GLN A 506 -28.30 -13.11 -0.25
CA GLN A 506 -28.35 -14.21 -1.21
C GLN A 506 -27.19 -14.14 -2.20
N ALA A 507 -26.68 -15.30 -2.62
CA ALA A 507 -25.70 -15.39 -3.68
C ALA A 507 -26.22 -14.69 -4.96
N ASN A 508 -25.33 -13.94 -5.63
CA ASN A 508 -25.65 -13.16 -6.83
C ASN A 508 -26.69 -12.04 -6.62
N ALA A 509 -26.97 -11.64 -5.38
CA ALA A 509 -27.75 -10.44 -5.12
C ALA A 509 -27.16 -9.22 -5.86
N PHE A 510 -28.05 -8.39 -6.37
CA PHE A 510 -27.74 -7.20 -7.14
C PHE A 510 -28.77 -6.08 -6.87
N LEU A 511 -28.39 -4.87 -7.20
CA LEU A 511 -29.25 -3.70 -7.23
C LEU A 511 -29.13 -3.07 -8.62
N ALA A 512 -30.15 -3.24 -9.45
CA ALA A 512 -30.24 -2.59 -10.75
C ALA A 512 -30.97 -1.26 -10.62
N LEU A 513 -30.38 -0.19 -11.17
CA LEU A 513 -30.86 1.18 -11.06
C LEU A 513 -31.00 1.77 -12.46
N GLN A 514 -32.21 2.21 -12.81
CA GLN A 514 -32.45 2.98 -14.02
C GLN A 514 -33.05 4.33 -13.63
N MET A 515 -32.26 5.40 -13.80
CA MET A 515 -32.68 6.77 -13.52
C MET A 515 -33.07 7.49 -14.81
N LYS A 516 -34.22 8.14 -14.77
CA LYS A 516 -34.77 8.98 -15.84
C LYS A 516 -35.00 10.38 -15.30
N LEU A 517 -34.71 11.40 -16.09
CA LEU A 517 -35.03 12.77 -15.79
C LEU A 517 -36.26 13.17 -16.60
N GLN A 518 -37.35 13.47 -15.91
CA GLN A 518 -38.54 14.07 -16.49
C GLN A 518 -38.44 15.59 -16.35
N LEU A 519 -38.47 16.31 -17.46
CA LEU A 519 -38.38 17.77 -17.50
C LEU A 519 -39.63 18.36 -18.13
N GLN A 520 -40.13 19.45 -17.53
CA GLN A 520 -41.00 20.38 -18.22
C GLN A 520 -40.20 21.64 -18.49
N THR A 521 -40.20 22.09 -19.75
CA THR A 521 -39.48 23.30 -20.16
C THR A 521 -40.45 24.36 -20.62
N GLN A 522 -40.13 25.62 -20.33
CA GLN A 522 -40.83 26.77 -20.86
C GLN A 522 -39.92 27.56 -21.79
N ILE A 523 -40.39 27.76 -23.02
CA ILE A 523 -39.70 28.57 -24.02
C ILE A 523 -40.38 29.94 -24.09
N LYS A 524 -39.60 30.99 -23.81
CA LYS A 524 -39.95 32.38 -24.07
C LYS A 524 -39.29 32.82 -25.40
N PRO A 525 -40.03 33.51 -26.28
CA PRO A 525 -39.52 33.99 -27.57
C PRO A 525 -38.48 35.10 -27.44
#